data_AF-A0A0F5LXV4-F1
#
_entry.id   AF-A0A0F5LXV4-F1
#
_cell.length_a   1.000
_cell.length_b   1.000
_cell.length_c   1.000
_cell.angle_alpha   90.00
_cell.angle_beta   90.00
_cell.angle_gamma   90.00
#
_symmetry.space_group_name_H-M   'P 1'
#
loop_
_entity.id
_entity.type
_entity.pdbx_description
1 polymer ?
#
loop_
_entity_poly.entity_id
_entity_poly.type
_entity_poly.pdbx_seq_one_letter_code
_entity_poly.pdbx_strand_id
1 'polypeptide(L)'
;MTKLGEITVNGKPVSVFEKPHVEPDFPWVDVEELAKAFLPRSRARRIVALTHRFGEAEGQRACSTARNGDRIATIICHAMAQGLCGMIDVEAGHHVDELGPAHSGYSAAMGGFIFDKGLMSMEAMFAAFKNSGGPSMRAFREGKA
;
A
#
# COMPACT_ATOMS: atom_id res chain seq x y z
N MET A 1 15.39 3.22 -0.03
CA MET A 1 14.21 3.30 -0.90
C MET A 1 13.93 4.76 -1.19
N THR A 2 13.67 5.07 -2.46
CA THR A 2 13.47 6.44 -2.94
C THR A 2 11.99 6.78 -2.96
N LYS A 3 11.64 8.01 -2.56
CA LYS A 3 10.29 8.56 -2.78
C LYS A 3 10.13 8.91 -4.25
N LEU A 4 9.11 8.37 -4.89
CA LEU A 4 8.79 8.59 -6.30
C LEU A 4 7.91 9.83 -6.50
N GLY A 5 7.13 10.19 -5.48
CA GLY A 5 6.23 11.33 -5.52
C GLY A 5 5.13 11.20 -4.47
N GLU A 6 4.00 11.86 -4.75
CA GLU A 6 2.80 11.86 -3.91
C GLU A 6 1.57 11.69 -4.79
N ILE A 7 0.58 10.98 -4.26
CA ILE A 7 -0.77 10.91 -4.80
C ILE A 7 -1.74 11.62 -3.85
N THR A 8 -2.84 12.14 -4.39
CA THR A 8 -3.91 12.72 -3.57
C THR A 8 -5.01 11.68 -3.36
N VAL A 9 -5.25 11.29 -2.12
CA VAL A 9 -6.30 10.34 -1.72
C VAL A 9 -7.21 11.01 -0.69
N ASN A 10 -8.51 11.08 -0.98
CA ASN A 10 -9.50 11.79 -0.14
C ASN A 10 -9.04 13.22 0.26
N GLY A 11 -8.49 13.96 -0.71
CA GLY A 11 -7.98 15.31 -0.51
C GLY A 11 -6.69 15.42 0.32
N LYS A 12 -6.05 14.30 0.69
CA LYS A 12 -4.81 14.30 1.48
C LYS A 12 -3.65 13.69 0.68
N PRO A 13 -2.42 14.22 0.83
CA PRO A 13 -1.25 13.66 0.16
C PRO A 13 -0.86 12.31 0.80
N VAL A 14 -0.51 11.35 -0.05
CA VAL A 14 0.04 10.04 0.32
C VAL A 14 1.31 9.81 -0.48
N SER A 15 2.41 9.60 0.21
CA SER A 15 3.73 9.41 -0.39
C SER A 15 3.86 8.04 -1.04
N VAL A 16 4.45 8.03 -2.24
CA VAL A 16 4.71 6.83 -3.04
C VAL A 16 6.20 6.59 -3.13
N PHE A 17 6.62 5.32 -3.05
CA PHE A 17 8.01 4.89 -2.95
C PHE A 17 8.30 3.73 -3.90
N GLU A 18 9.58 3.58 -4.22
CA GLU A 18 10.09 2.35 -4.83
C GLU A 18 9.83 1.15 -3.93
N LYS A 19 9.51 0.02 -4.55
CA LYS A 19 9.46 -1.29 -3.91
C LYS A 19 10.83 -1.68 -3.30
N PRO A 20 10.86 -2.44 -2.19
CA PRO A 20 12.09 -2.86 -1.52
C PRO A 20 12.81 -4.04 -2.20
N HIS A 21 12.40 -4.48 -3.39
CA HIS A 21 12.92 -5.67 -4.06
C HIS A 21 12.96 -5.53 -5.58
N VAL A 22 13.65 -6.47 -6.24
CA VAL A 22 13.88 -6.45 -7.69
C VAL A 22 12.73 -7.04 -8.51
N GLU A 23 11.90 -7.90 -7.92
CA GLU A 23 10.77 -8.55 -8.62
C GLU A 23 9.74 -7.50 -9.09
N PRO A 24 9.12 -7.66 -10.28
CA PRO A 24 8.09 -6.75 -10.77
C PRO A 24 6.98 -6.58 -9.73
N ASP A 25 6.71 -5.34 -9.32
CA ASP A 25 5.66 -4.98 -8.36
C ASP A 25 5.37 -3.49 -8.53
N PHE A 26 4.17 -3.09 -8.09
CA PHE A 26 3.72 -1.72 -8.07
C PHE A 26 4.53 -0.89 -7.07
N PRO A 27 4.53 0.44 -7.21
CA PRO A 27 5.04 1.33 -6.17
C PRO A 27 4.37 1.10 -4.80
N TRP A 28 5.15 1.27 -3.74
CA TRP A 28 4.69 1.11 -2.37
C TRP A 28 4.26 2.46 -1.80
N VAL A 29 3.42 2.46 -0.76
CA VAL A 29 2.87 3.70 -0.19
C VAL A 29 3.08 3.79 1.30
N ASP A 30 3.15 5.02 1.81
CA ASP A 30 3.12 5.26 3.24
C ASP A 30 1.78 4.86 3.86
N VAL A 31 1.80 3.88 4.77
CA VAL A 31 0.58 3.35 5.39
C VAL A 31 -0.06 4.33 6.37
N GLU A 32 0.73 5.16 7.06
CA GLU A 32 0.19 6.14 8.01
C GLU A 32 -0.51 7.28 7.27
N GLU A 33 0.08 7.79 6.19
CA GLU A 33 -0.54 8.84 5.35
C GLU A 33 -1.80 8.32 4.67
N LEU A 34 -1.76 7.10 4.12
CA LEU A 34 -2.95 6.47 3.55
C LEU A 34 -4.06 6.29 4.59
N ALA A 35 -3.74 5.76 5.77
CA ALA A 35 -4.73 5.61 6.83
C ALA A 35 -5.29 6.96 7.31
N LYS A 36 -4.45 8.01 7.42
CA LYS A 36 -4.89 9.37 7.76
C LYS A 36 -5.80 9.99 6.71
N ALA A 37 -5.76 9.53 5.46
CA ALA A 37 -6.68 9.98 4.41
C ALA A 37 -8.13 9.75 4.84
N PHE A 38 -8.42 8.64 5.52
CA PHE A 38 -9.78 8.21 5.85
C PHE A 38 -10.09 8.18 7.35
N LEU A 39 -9.08 8.03 8.21
CA LEU A 39 -9.26 7.78 9.64
C LEU A 39 -8.71 8.91 10.52
N PRO A 40 -9.24 9.07 11.75
CA PRO A 40 -8.63 9.94 12.75
C PRO A 40 -7.18 9.55 13.04
N ARG A 41 -6.34 10.54 13.37
CA ARG A 41 -4.89 10.38 13.58
C ARG A 41 -4.52 9.25 14.55
N SER A 42 -5.29 9.07 15.63
CA SER A 42 -5.04 8.01 16.63
C SER A 42 -5.23 6.61 16.05
N ARG A 43 -6.28 6.39 15.23
CA ARG A 43 -6.52 5.11 14.56
C ARG A 43 -5.49 4.84 13.46
N ALA A 44 -5.13 5.86 12.68
CA ALA A 44 -4.11 5.73 11.66
C ALA A 44 -2.74 5.29 12.23
N ARG A 45 -2.33 5.85 13.37
CA ARG A 45 -1.12 5.40 14.09
C ARG A 45 -1.21 3.96 14.59
N ARG A 46 -2.39 3.53 15.05
CA ARG A 46 -2.61 2.15 15.48
C ARG A 46 -2.49 1.17 14.31
N ILE A 47 -2.93 1.55 13.10
CA ILE A 47 -2.74 0.74 11.89
C ILE A 47 -1.25 0.51 11.63
N VAL A 48 -0.41 1.55 11.71
CA VAL A 48 1.05 1.39 11.56
C VAL A 48 1.59 0.32 12.52
N ALA A 49 1.21 0.41 13.80
CA ALA A 49 1.64 -0.56 14.82
C ALA A 49 1.17 -1.99 14.51
N LEU A 50 -0.05 -2.16 13.99
CA LEU A 50 -0.55 -3.46 13.55
C LEU A 50 0.21 -3.98 12.33
N THR A 51 0.54 -3.12 11.38
CA THR A 51 1.31 -3.48 10.19
C THR A 51 2.65 -4.10 10.54
N HIS A 52 3.33 -3.58 11.57
CA HIS A 52 4.61 -4.14 12.04
C HIS A 52 4.51 -5.56 12.63
N ARG A 53 3.31 -6.00 13.00
CA ARG A 53 3.05 -7.34 13.54
C ARG A 53 2.79 -8.38 12.44
N PHE A 54 2.55 -7.96 11.20
CA PHE A 54 2.37 -8.88 10.09
C PHE A 54 3.72 -9.52 9.70
N GLY A 55 3.80 -10.84 9.86
CA GLY A 55 4.96 -11.64 9.43
C GLY A 55 6.07 -11.78 10.48
N GLU A 56 5.79 -11.42 11.74
CA GLU A 56 6.69 -11.70 12.86
C GLU A 56 6.94 -13.21 13.07
N ALA A 57 6.01 -14.07 12.66
CA ALA A 57 6.11 -15.51 12.87
C ALA A 57 7.24 -16.19 12.06
N GLU A 58 7.65 -15.63 10.91
CA GLU A 58 8.64 -16.24 10.00
C GLU A 58 9.82 -15.33 9.62
N GLY A 59 9.99 -14.20 10.31
CA GLY A 59 11.09 -13.27 10.04
C GLY A 59 10.98 -12.46 8.73
N GLN A 60 9.87 -12.59 8.00
CA GLN A 60 9.57 -11.80 6.81
C GLN A 60 8.45 -10.81 7.10
N ARG A 61 8.76 -9.52 7.18
CA ARG A 61 7.76 -8.47 7.40
C ARG A 61 6.97 -8.19 6.12
N ALA A 62 5.66 -8.06 6.25
CA ALA A 62 4.76 -7.64 5.17
C ALA A 62 4.94 -6.16 4.78
N CYS A 63 5.71 -5.41 5.56
CA CYS A 63 6.02 -4.00 5.33
C CYS A 63 7.52 -3.74 5.28
N SER A 64 7.88 -2.57 4.77
CA SER A 64 9.26 -2.05 4.81
C SER A 64 9.29 -0.63 5.36
N THR A 65 10.48 -0.04 5.47
CA THR A 65 10.66 1.32 5.99
C THR A 65 11.45 2.21 5.03
N ALA A 66 10.93 3.38 4.70
CA ALA A 66 11.58 4.36 3.82
C ALA A 66 11.85 5.68 4.55
N ARG A 67 12.82 6.47 4.06
CA ARG A 67 12.98 7.85 4.51
C ARG A 67 11.97 8.74 3.76
N ASN A 68 11.25 9.59 4.49
CA ASN A 68 10.36 10.60 3.92
C ASN A 68 10.67 11.95 4.58
N GLY A 69 11.59 12.73 4.01
CA GLY A 69 12.16 13.89 4.69
C GLY A 69 12.87 13.50 5.99
N ASP A 70 12.47 14.10 7.11
CA ASP A 70 13.05 13.87 8.43
C ASP A 70 12.39 12.70 9.21
N ARG A 71 11.37 12.05 8.64
CA ARG A 71 10.70 10.90 9.26
C ARG A 71 11.05 9.57 8.59
N ILE A 72 10.96 8.50 9.38
CA ILE A 72 10.92 7.13 8.87
C ILE A 72 9.46 6.75 8.63
N ALA A 73 9.15 6.41 7.39
CA ALA A 73 7.85 5.95 6.93
C ALA A 73 7.78 4.42 6.99
N THR A 74 6.66 3.88 7.47
CA THR A 74 6.31 2.47 7.24
C THR A 74 5.55 2.39 5.93
N ILE A 75 6.04 1.58 5.00
CA ILE A 75 5.48 1.46 3.67
C ILE A 75 4.97 0.05 3.41
N ILE A 76 3.92 -0.05 2.60
CA ILE A 76 3.26 -1.32 2.24
C ILE A 76 3.07 -1.42 0.72
N CYS A 77 2.99 -2.66 0.23
CA CYS A 77 2.71 -2.95 -1.17
C CYS A 77 1.29 -2.53 -1.56
N HIS A 78 1.07 -2.42 -2.88
CA HIS A 78 -0.21 -2.01 -3.45
C HIS A 78 -1.39 -2.89 -2.99
N ALA A 79 -1.21 -4.21 -2.95
CA ALA A 79 -2.26 -5.14 -2.53
C ALA A 79 -2.69 -4.93 -1.07
N MET A 80 -1.75 -4.66 -0.16
CA MET A 80 -2.07 -4.34 1.23
C MET A 80 -2.74 -2.97 1.36
N ALA A 81 -2.34 -1.99 0.55
CA ALA A 81 -2.97 -0.68 0.53
C ALA A 81 -4.44 -0.77 0.07
N GLN A 82 -4.71 -1.56 -0.97
CA GLN A 82 -6.07 -1.89 -1.40
C GLN A 82 -6.86 -2.61 -0.29
N GLY A 83 -6.27 -3.62 0.35
CA GLY A 83 -6.91 -4.33 1.47
C GLY A 83 -7.26 -3.41 2.65
N LEU A 84 -6.38 -2.47 3.00
CA LEU A 84 -6.65 -1.45 4.01
C LEU A 84 -7.84 -0.56 3.62
N CYS A 85 -7.85 -0.07 2.38
CA CYS A 85 -8.96 0.74 1.87
C CYS A 85 -10.27 -0.05 1.82
N GLY A 86 -10.25 -1.31 1.40
CA GLY A 86 -11.42 -2.19 1.40
C GLY A 86 -11.98 -2.43 2.81
N MET A 87 -11.11 -2.63 3.81
CA MET A 87 -11.54 -2.73 5.21
C MET A 87 -12.20 -1.43 5.70
N ILE A 88 -11.66 -0.28 5.34
CA ILE A 88 -12.24 1.04 5.67
C ILE A 88 -13.63 1.17 5.04
N ASP A 89 -13.78 0.76 3.78
CA ASP A 89 -15.07 0.78 3.07
C ASP A 89 -16.09 -0.15 3.76
N VAL A 90 -15.69 -1.35 4.16
CA VAL A 90 -16.54 -2.28 4.92
C VAL A 90 -16.96 -1.68 6.27
N GLU A 91 -16.04 -1.06 7.01
CA GLU A 91 -16.39 -0.37 8.27
C GLU A 91 -17.35 0.81 8.06
N ALA A 92 -17.30 1.46 6.89
CA ALA A 92 -18.22 2.54 6.51
C ALA A 92 -19.58 2.04 5.99
N GLY A 93 -19.79 0.71 5.93
CA GLY A 93 -21.04 0.09 5.53
C GLY A 93 -21.13 -0.24 4.04
N HIS A 94 -20.02 -0.19 3.30
CA HIS A 94 -19.99 -0.66 1.91
C HIS A 94 -19.85 -2.18 1.86
N HIS A 95 -20.59 -2.82 0.96
CA HIS A 95 -20.53 -4.27 0.78
C HIS A 95 -19.27 -4.67 0.00
N VAL A 96 -18.69 -5.82 0.34
CA VAL A 96 -17.50 -6.39 -0.33
C VAL A 96 -17.69 -6.68 -1.81
N ASP A 97 -18.95 -6.81 -2.27
CA ASP A 97 -19.30 -7.10 -3.66
C ASP A 97 -19.20 -5.85 -4.56
N GLU A 98 -19.09 -4.66 -3.95
CA GLU A 98 -18.96 -3.38 -4.64
C GLU A 98 -17.66 -2.68 -4.20
N LEU A 99 -16.95 -2.07 -5.16
CA LEU A 99 -15.77 -1.27 -4.83
C LEU A 99 -16.20 0.01 -4.10
N GLY A 100 -15.88 0.08 -2.81
CA GLY A 100 -16.15 1.26 -2.00
C GLY A 100 -15.30 2.48 -2.40
N PRO A 101 -15.65 3.67 -1.87
CA PRO A 101 -15.03 4.93 -2.23
C PRO A 101 -13.55 5.03 -1.83
N ALA A 102 -13.12 4.43 -0.70
CA ALA A 102 -11.72 4.46 -0.29
C ALA A 102 -10.87 3.61 -1.24
N HIS A 103 -11.32 2.40 -1.56
CA HIS A 103 -10.62 1.49 -2.47
C HIS A 103 -10.54 2.08 -3.89
N SER A 104 -11.66 2.57 -4.40
CA SER A 104 -11.74 3.18 -5.73
C SER A 104 -10.91 4.44 -5.83
N GLY A 105 -11.00 5.34 -4.83
CA GLY A 105 -10.24 6.59 -4.80
C GLY A 105 -8.72 6.35 -4.74
N TYR A 106 -8.27 5.41 -3.92
CA TYR A 106 -6.86 5.03 -3.87
C TYR A 106 -6.39 4.42 -5.20
N SER A 107 -7.14 3.45 -5.74
CA SER A 107 -6.75 2.72 -6.96
C SER A 107 -6.69 3.65 -8.17
N ALA A 108 -7.64 4.57 -8.31
CA ALA A 108 -7.63 5.58 -9.37
C ALA A 108 -6.44 6.53 -9.24
N ALA A 109 -6.15 7.04 -8.03
CA ALA A 109 -5.04 7.95 -7.79
C ALA A 109 -3.68 7.27 -8.08
N MET A 110 -3.50 6.01 -7.66
CA MET A 110 -2.30 5.25 -7.94
C MET A 110 -2.15 4.94 -9.44
N GLY A 111 -3.24 4.54 -10.10
CA GLY A 111 -3.23 4.27 -11.54
C GLY A 111 -2.84 5.50 -12.37
N GLY A 112 -3.44 6.66 -12.06
CA GLY A 112 -3.09 7.93 -12.69
C GLY A 112 -1.61 8.29 -12.48
N PHE A 113 -1.11 8.17 -11.25
CA PHE A 113 0.29 8.45 -10.95
C PHE A 113 1.27 7.56 -11.71
N ILE A 114 1.02 6.26 -11.80
CA ILE A 114 1.87 5.33 -12.54
C ILE A 114 1.89 5.69 -14.03
N PHE A 115 0.73 6.02 -14.59
CA PHE A 115 0.59 6.42 -15.98
C PHE A 115 1.32 7.74 -16.27
N ASP A 116 1.04 8.79 -15.50
CA ASP A 116 1.59 10.14 -15.70
C ASP A 116 3.11 10.17 -15.56
N LYS A 117 3.66 9.36 -14.66
CA LYS A 117 5.10 9.26 -14.42
C LYS A 117 5.82 8.27 -15.33
N GLY A 118 5.09 7.51 -16.16
CA GLY A 118 5.66 6.48 -17.02
C GLY A 118 6.47 5.43 -16.25
N LEU A 119 6.06 5.10 -15.02
CA LEU A 119 6.88 4.26 -14.12
C LEU A 119 6.98 2.80 -14.60
N MET A 120 6.01 2.35 -15.38
CA MET A 120 5.87 0.94 -15.76
C MET A 120 5.32 0.82 -17.17
N SER A 121 5.88 -0.11 -17.95
CA SER A 121 5.22 -0.57 -19.17
C SER A 121 3.98 -1.40 -18.83
N MET A 122 3.08 -1.57 -19.81
CA MET A 122 1.91 -2.44 -19.64
C MET A 122 2.30 -3.89 -19.29
N GLU A 123 3.39 -4.40 -19.87
CA GLU A 123 3.95 -5.72 -19.54
C GLU A 123 4.41 -5.81 -18.08
N ALA A 124 5.09 -4.75 -17.59
CA ALA A 124 5.52 -4.67 -16.20
C ALA A 124 4.32 -4.58 -15.24
N MET A 125 3.24 -3.89 -15.62
CA MET A 125 1.99 -3.86 -14.85
C MET A 125 1.36 -5.25 -14.74
N PHE A 126 1.27 -5.99 -15.86
CA PHE A 126 0.75 -7.37 -15.81
C PHE A 126 1.61 -8.29 -14.95
N ALA A 127 2.94 -8.14 -14.99
CA ALA A 127 3.84 -8.89 -14.11
C ALA A 127 3.63 -8.53 -12.64
N ALA A 128 3.47 -7.23 -12.32
CA ALA A 128 3.20 -6.76 -10.97
C ALA A 128 1.85 -7.23 -10.43
N PHE A 129 0.78 -7.27 -11.25
CA PHE A 129 -0.51 -7.82 -10.84
C PHE A 129 -0.42 -9.28 -10.38
N LYS A 130 0.47 -10.07 -11.00
CA LYS A 130 0.73 -11.47 -10.60
C LYS A 130 1.62 -11.58 -9.36
N ASN A 131 2.28 -10.49 -8.98
CA ASN A 131 3.20 -10.41 -7.86
C ASN A 131 2.65 -9.48 -6.77
N SER A 132 1.75 -10.00 -5.95
CA SER A 132 1.03 -9.25 -4.91
C SER A 132 1.92 -8.87 -3.70
N GLY A 133 2.97 -8.06 -3.89
CA GLY A 133 3.87 -7.60 -2.82
C GLY A 133 5.15 -8.42 -2.65
N GLY A 134 5.54 -9.21 -3.66
CA GLY A 134 6.86 -9.84 -3.72
C GLY A 134 7.15 -10.80 -2.57
N PRO A 135 8.43 -10.93 -2.18
CA PRO A 135 8.83 -11.76 -1.04
C PRO A 135 8.08 -11.43 0.25
N SER A 136 7.74 -10.16 0.49
CA SER A 136 7.03 -9.71 1.70
C SER A 136 5.65 -10.34 1.90
N MET A 137 5.01 -10.80 0.83
CA MET A 137 3.68 -11.43 0.87
C MET A 137 3.71 -12.93 0.55
N ARG A 138 4.89 -13.49 0.21
CA ARG A 138 5.02 -14.89 -0.21
C ARG A 138 4.72 -15.87 0.93
N ALA A 139 5.21 -15.58 2.14
CA ALA A 139 4.95 -16.38 3.34
C ALA A 139 3.43 -16.50 3.64
N PHE A 140 2.69 -15.40 3.49
CA PHE A 140 1.24 -15.38 3.67
C PHE A 140 0.49 -16.20 2.61
N ARG A 141 0.95 -16.15 1.35
CA ARG A 141 0.30 -16.88 0.25
C ARG A 141 0.52 -18.39 0.33
N GLU A 142 1.70 -18.80 0.81
CA GLU A 142 2.05 -20.22 0.90
C GLU A 142 1.48 -20.92 2.14
N GLY A 143 0.67 -20.21 2.95
CA GLY A 143 0.05 -20.76 4.16
C GLY A 143 1.07 -21.12 5.25
N LYS A 144 2.22 -20.44 5.25
CA LYS A 144 3.31 -20.68 6.19
C LYS A 144 3.32 -19.68 7.37
N ALA A 145 2.50 -18.64 7.30
CA ALA A 145 2.36 -17.60 8.33
C ALA A 145 1.59 -18.04 9.58
#